data_AF-A0A2V8ABV2-F1
#
_entry.id   AF-A0A2V8ABV2-F1
#
_cell.length_a   1.000
_cell.length_b   1.000
_cell.length_c   1.000
_cell.angle_alpha   90.00
_cell.angle_beta   90.00
_cell.angle_gamma   90.00
#
_symmetry.space_group_name_H-M   'P 1'
#
loop_
_entity.id
_entity.type
_entity.pdbx_description
1 polymer ?
#
loop_
_entity_poly.entity_id
_entity_poly.type
_entity_poly.pdbx_seq_one_letter_code
_entity_poly.pdbx_strand_id
1 'polypeptide(L)'
;MLTGRIGSGIAAELGSMVVTDQINALRALGTDPVRKLVVPRVLAGFFMAPVLTIISDFVGIFGGWLVSRFQLEVASGLYWSSVTKSLYMQDVWMGLIKPFVLGFIIVTIACHVGLRTSGGTQGVGKATTLAVV
;
A
#
# COMPACT_ATOMS: atom_id res chain seq x y z
N MET A 1 -5.30 3.68 -4.12
CA MET A 1 -5.14 4.36 -2.82
C MET A 1 -3.82 4.04 -2.12
N LEU A 2 -3.38 2.78 -2.11
CA LEU A 2 -2.16 2.33 -1.39
C LEU A 2 -0.90 3.13 -1.79
N THR A 3 -0.58 3.21 -3.08
CA THR A 3 0.56 3.98 -3.61
C THR A 3 0.47 5.47 -3.24
N GLY A 4 -0.72 6.05 -3.35
CA GLY A 4 -0.96 7.47 -3.10
C GLY A 4 -0.81 7.89 -1.64
N ARG A 5 -1.21 7.08 -0.65
CA ARG A 5 -1.04 7.43 0.78
C ARG A 5 0.23 6.82 1.38
N ILE A 6 0.47 5.53 1.16
CA ILE A 6 1.59 4.82 1.78
C ILE A 6 2.88 5.05 0.98
N GLY A 7 2.84 4.92 -0.34
CA GLY A 7 4.01 5.13 -1.20
C GLY A 7 4.53 6.57 -1.13
N SER A 8 3.66 7.57 -1.28
CA SER A 8 4.05 8.97 -1.13
C SER A 8 4.54 9.30 0.28
N GLY A 9 3.92 8.74 1.32
CA GLY A 9 4.34 8.93 2.72
C GLY A 9 5.74 8.37 2.99
N ILE A 10 6.03 7.14 2.52
CA ILE A 10 7.36 6.53 2.64
C ILE A 10 8.41 7.34 1.89
N ALA A 11 8.09 7.81 0.67
CA ALA A 11 9.00 8.63 -0.11
C ALA A 11 9.25 10.00 0.52
N ALA A 12 8.22 10.63 1.12
CA ALA A 12 8.34 11.90 1.83
C ALA A 12 9.25 11.78 3.06
N GLU A 13 9.08 10.71 3.83
CA GLU A 13 9.81 10.48 5.07
C GLU A 13 11.29 10.14 4.80
N LEU A 14 11.57 9.27 3.83
CA LEU A 14 12.96 9.02 3.42
C LEU A 14 13.59 10.26 2.78
N GLY A 15 12.81 10.99 1.98
CA GLY A 15 13.27 12.21 1.35
C GLY A 15 13.65 13.30 2.35
N SER A 16 12.88 13.45 3.43
CA SER A 16 13.21 14.39 4.51
C SER A 16 14.46 13.94 5.27
N MET A 17 14.65 12.63 5.51
CA MET A 17 15.87 12.09 6.11
C MET A 17 17.11 12.30 5.24
N VAL A 18 16.96 12.29 3.91
CA VAL A 18 18.06 12.61 2.97
C VAL A 18 18.41 14.10 3.05
N VAL A 19 17.41 14.99 3.00
CA VAL A 19 17.62 16.45 3.00
C VAL A 19 18.16 16.96 4.34
N THR A 20 17.88 16.25 5.44
CA THR A 20 18.39 16.55 6.78
C THR A 20 19.69 15.84 7.11
N ASP A 21 20.35 15.21 6.13
CA ASP A 21 21.60 14.46 6.28
C ASP A 21 21.57 13.29 7.28
N GLN A 22 20.38 12.86 7.75
CA GLN A 22 20.24 11.75 8.70
C GLN A 22 20.73 10.42 8.11
N ILE A 23 20.56 10.22 6.79
CA ILE A 23 21.05 9.03 6.10
C ILE A 23 22.58 9.00 6.06
N ASN A 24 23.22 10.15 5.87
CA ASN A 24 24.68 10.27 5.90
C ASN A 24 25.22 10.09 7.32
N ALA A 25 24.50 10.60 8.33
CA ALA A 25 24.83 10.34 9.74
C ALA A 25 24.77 8.86 10.09
N LEU A 26 23.75 8.11 9.63
CA LEU A 26 23.66 6.66 9.81
C LEU A 26 24.85 5.92 9.19
N ARG A 27 25.28 6.33 7.99
CA ARG A 27 26.46 5.78 7.32
C ARG A 27 27.76 6.08 8.09
N ALA A 28 27.90 7.30 8.63
CA ALA A 28 29.04 7.68 9.45
C ALA A 28 29.13 6.87 10.75
N LEU A 29 27.99 6.45 11.30
CA LEU A 29 27.90 5.54 12.45
C LEU A 29 28.12 4.05 12.08
N GLY A 30 28.51 3.74 10.84
CA GLY A 30 28.75 2.38 10.37
C GLY A 30 27.47 1.55 10.19
N THR A 31 26.30 2.18 10.20
CA THR A 31 25.01 1.49 10.05
C THR A 31 24.52 1.58 8.61
N ASP A 32 24.16 0.45 8.01
CA ASP A 32 23.55 0.43 6.68
C ASP A 32 22.10 0.98 6.71
N PRO A 33 21.81 2.12 6.05
CA PRO A 33 20.48 2.70 6.01
C PRO A 33 19.47 1.81 5.27
N VAL A 34 19.89 1.00 4.30
CA VAL A 34 18.97 0.09 3.57
C VAL A 34 18.45 -0.97 4.53
N ARG A 35 19.35 -1.62 5.27
CA ARG A 35 18.97 -2.66 6.22
C ARG A 35 18.13 -2.11 7.37
N LYS A 36 18.39 -0.88 7.84
CA LYS A 36 17.70 -0.28 8.98
C LYS A 36 16.37 0.39 8.63
N LEU A 37 16.25 1.01 7.45
CA LEU A 37 15.06 1.78 7.06
C LEU A 37 14.22 1.08 6.01
N VAL A 38 14.83 0.51 4.96
CA VAL A 38 14.10 -0.03 3.80
C VAL A 38 13.53 -1.42 4.08
N VAL A 39 14.35 -2.34 4.57
CA VAL A 39 13.94 -3.74 4.85
C VAL A 39 12.68 -3.84 5.73
N PRO A 40 12.59 -3.16 6.90
CA PRO A 40 11.39 -3.25 7.73
C PRO A 40 10.14 -2.68 7.04
N ARG A 41 10.29 -1.62 6.24
CA ARG A 41 9.18 -1.03 5.48
C ARG A 41 8.68 -1.97 4.39
N VAL A 42 9.59 -2.61 3.66
CA VAL A 42 9.25 -3.57 2.60
C VAL A 42 8.52 -4.77 3.20
N LEU A 43 9.00 -5.31 4.32
CA LEU A 43 8.31 -6.40 5.03
C LEU A 43 6.93 -5.95 5.50
N ALA A 44 6.80 -4.76 6.10
CA ALA A 44 5.52 -4.21 6.51
C ALA A 44 4.54 -4.07 5.33
N GLY A 45 4.99 -3.53 4.19
CA GLY A 45 4.18 -3.42 2.98
C GLY A 45 3.75 -4.76 2.40
N PHE A 46 4.65 -5.75 2.41
CA PHE A 46 4.38 -7.09 1.92
C PHE A 46 3.27 -7.80 2.71
N PHE A 47 3.31 -7.69 4.05
CA PHE A 47 2.30 -8.32 4.91
C PHE A 47 1.02 -7.49 5.05
N MET A 48 1.10 -6.16 5.08
CA MET A 48 -0.08 -5.31 5.30
C MET A 48 -0.94 -5.12 4.05
N ALA A 49 -0.35 -5.20 2.85
CA ALA A 49 -1.11 -5.10 1.60
C ALA A 49 -2.25 -6.12 1.47
N PRO A 50 -2.04 -7.44 1.66
CA PRO A 50 -3.12 -8.42 1.59
C PRO A 50 -4.15 -8.25 2.72
N VAL A 51 -3.71 -7.88 3.93
CA VAL A 51 -4.62 -7.63 5.06
C VAL A 51 -5.57 -6.47 4.74
N LEU A 52 -5.06 -5.38 4.15
CA LEU A 52 -5.89 -4.27 3.71
C LEU A 52 -6.88 -4.66 2.62
N THR A 53 -6.46 -5.52 1.67
CA THR A 53 -7.35 -6.00 0.60
C THR A 53 -8.52 -6.81 1.17
N ILE A 54 -8.27 -7.72 2.10
CA ILE A 54 -9.32 -8.53 2.75
C ILE A 54 -10.34 -7.63 3.46
N ILE A 55 -9.88 -6.61 4.19
CA ILE A 55 -10.77 -5.66 4.86
C ILE A 55 -11.58 -4.87 3.84
N SER A 56 -10.95 -4.43 2.74
CA SER A 56 -11.63 -3.70 1.67
C SER A 56 -12.71 -4.54 0.99
N ASP A 57 -12.44 -5.82 0.73
CA ASP A 57 -13.40 -6.75 0.12
C ASP A 57 -14.59 -6.98 1.07
N PHE A 58 -14.33 -7.19 2.36
CA PHE A 58 -15.38 -7.36 3.36
C PHE A 58 -16.30 -6.12 3.46
N VAL A 59 -15.72 -4.92 3.53
CA VAL A 59 -16.49 -3.67 3.57
C VAL A 59 -17.25 -3.45 2.25
N GLY A 60 -16.67 -3.83 1.10
CA GLY A 60 -17.33 -3.77 -0.20
C GLY A 60 -18.57 -4.66 -0.29
N ILE A 61 -18.46 -5.92 0.16
CA ILE A 61 -19.60 -6.86 0.20
C ILE A 61 -20.66 -6.35 1.17
N PHE A 62 -20.26 -5.91 2.37
CA PHE A 62 -21.20 -5.38 3.36
C PHE A 62 -21.92 -4.12 2.88
N GLY A 63 -21.20 -3.19 2.24
CA GLY A 63 -21.79 -1.99 1.65
C GLY A 63 -22.76 -2.30 0.50
N GLY A 64 -22.40 -3.27 -0.36
CA GLY A 64 -23.28 -3.76 -1.43
C GLY A 64 -24.56 -4.39 -0.87
N TRP A 65 -24.46 -5.18 0.20
CA TRP A 65 -25.61 -5.75 0.88
C TRP A 65 -26.54 -4.67 1.44
N LEU A 66 -25.98 -3.66 2.12
CA LEU A 66 -26.74 -2.53 2.66
C LEU A 66 -27.56 -1.83 1.57
N VAL A 67 -26.91 -1.42 0.48
CA VAL A 67 -27.60 -0.72 -0.63
C VAL A 67 -28.65 -1.61 -1.29
N SER A 68 -28.35 -2.89 -1.51
CA SER A 68 -29.31 -3.83 -2.13
C SER A 68 -30.58 -4.03 -1.29
N ARG A 69 -30.46 -4.01 0.04
CA ARG A 69 -31.59 -4.21 0.94
C ARG A 69 -32.45 -2.95 1.11
N PHE A 70 -31.81 -1.79 1.25
CA PHE A 70 -32.48 -0.52 1.57
C PHE A 70 -32.97 0.24 0.32
N GLN A 71 -32.26 0.14 -0.80
CA GLN A 71 -32.59 0.94 -2.00
C GLN A 71 -33.31 0.11 -3.07
N LEU A 72 -32.95 -1.16 -3.23
CA LEU A 72 -33.48 -2.05 -4.27
C LEU A 72 -34.52 -3.05 -3.72
N GLU A 73 -34.79 -3.00 -2.42
CA GLU A 73 -35.73 -3.89 -1.70
C GLU A 73 -35.51 -5.39 -1.96
N VAL A 74 -34.29 -5.79 -2.34
CA VAL A 74 -33.96 -7.19 -2.63
C VAL A 74 -33.94 -7.99 -1.33
N ALA A 75 -34.55 -9.17 -1.34
CA ALA A 75 -34.50 -10.08 -0.22
C ALA A 75 -33.05 -10.49 0.10
N SER A 76 -32.65 -10.40 1.38
CA SER A 76 -31.29 -10.69 1.83
C SER A 76 -30.80 -12.08 1.39
N GLY A 77 -31.69 -13.07 1.34
CA GLY A 77 -31.36 -14.43 0.88
C GLY A 77 -30.97 -14.48 -0.60
N LEU A 78 -31.58 -13.66 -1.45
CA LEU A 78 -31.29 -13.60 -2.88
C LEU A 78 -29.91 -12.96 -3.13
N TYR A 79 -29.55 -11.94 -2.35
CA TYR A 79 -28.23 -11.30 -2.38
C TYR A 79 -27.13 -12.32 -2.04
N TRP A 80 -27.23 -12.99 -0.89
CA TRP A 80 -26.23 -13.96 -0.45
C TRP A 80 -26.14 -15.18 -1.37
N SER A 81 -27.27 -15.65 -1.91
CA SER A 81 -27.27 -16.73 -2.91
C SER A 81 -26.59 -16.31 -4.21
N SER A 82 -26.69 -15.05 -4.61
CA SER A 82 -26.05 -14.53 -5.83
C SER A 82 -24.55 -14.34 -5.63
N VAL A 83 -24.14 -13.79 -4.49
CA VAL A 83 -22.72 -13.63 -4.12
C VAL A 83 -22.00 -14.97 -4.06
N THR A 84 -22.57 -15.95 -3.36
CA THR A 84 -21.97 -17.30 -3.25
C THR A 84 -21.91 -18.05 -4.57
N LYS A 85 -22.87 -17.85 -5.47
CA LYS A 85 -22.89 -18.47 -6.80
C LYS A 85 -21.96 -17.79 -7.81
N SER A 86 -21.66 -16.51 -7.59
CA SER A 86 -20.74 -15.74 -8.43
C SER A 86 -19.28 -15.85 -8.00
N LEU A 87 -19.01 -16.20 -6.74
CA LEU A 87 -17.65 -16.37 -6.22
C LEU A 87 -17.06 -17.71 -6.65
N TYR A 88 -16.00 -17.66 -7.46
CA TYR A 88 -15.20 -18.84 -7.74
C TYR A 88 -14.01 -18.91 -6.80
N MET A 89 -13.53 -20.12 -6.51
CA MET A 89 -12.33 -20.32 -5.68
C MET A 89 -11.11 -19.59 -6.29
N GLN A 90 -11.06 -19.47 -7.62
CA GLN A 90 -10.01 -18.75 -8.33
C GLN A 90 -9.95 -17.25 -7.98
N ASP A 91 -11.10 -16.62 -7.68
CA ASP A 91 -11.17 -15.20 -7.33
C ASP A 91 -10.51 -14.94 -5.98
N VAL A 92 -10.66 -15.87 -5.03
CA VAL A 92 -10.03 -15.79 -3.70
C VAL A 92 -8.51 -15.90 -3.80
N TRP A 93 -8.00 -16.89 -4.55
CA TRP A 93 -6.56 -17.08 -4.73
C TRP A 93 -5.90 -15.91 -5.47
N MET A 94 -6.52 -15.43 -6.54
CA MET A 94 -6.02 -14.26 -7.27
C MET A 94 -6.13 -12.97 -6.45
N GLY A 95 -7.18 -12.84 -5.64
CA GLY A 95 -7.40 -11.71 -4.73
C GLY A 95 -6.37 -11.64 -3.61
N LEU A 96 -5.86 -12.78 -3.13
CA LEU A 96 -4.84 -12.83 -2.08
C LEU A 96 -3.41 -12.67 -2.61
N ILE A 97 -3.05 -13.33 -3.70
CA ILE A 97 -1.65 -13.36 -4.18
C ILE A 97 -1.23 -12.01 -4.79
N LYS A 98 -2.12 -11.34 -5.54
CA LYS A 98 -1.79 -10.07 -6.22
C LYS A 98 -1.39 -8.95 -5.24
N PRO A 99 -2.11 -8.71 -4.13
CA PRO A 99 -1.73 -7.70 -3.13
C PRO A 99 -0.35 -7.89 -2.52
N PHE A 100 0.12 -9.13 -2.30
CA PHE A 100 1.49 -9.37 -1.82
C PHE A 100 2.53 -8.79 -2.78
N VAL A 101 2.38 -9.08 -4.07
CA VAL A 101 3.31 -8.62 -5.12
C VAL A 101 3.22 -7.10 -5.27
N LEU A 102 2.00 -6.55 -5.29
CA LEU A 102 1.80 -5.10 -5.40
C LEU A 102 2.34 -4.34 -4.19
N GLY A 103 2.13 -4.86 -2.98
CA GLY A 103 2.67 -4.27 -1.74
C GLY A 103 4.19 -4.22 -1.74
N PHE A 104 4.84 -5.30 -2.19
CA PHE A 104 6.29 -5.34 -2.35
C PHE A 104 6.79 -4.30 -3.36
N ILE A 105 6.20 -4.25 -4.55
CA ILE A 105 6.62 -3.33 -5.62
C ILE A 105 6.44 -1.88 -5.19
N ILE A 106 5.27 -1.52 -4.65
CA ILE A 106 4.95 -0.15 -4.23
C ILE A 106 5.94 0.35 -3.19
N VAL A 107 6.21 -0.43 -2.13
CA VAL A 107 7.13 0.01 -1.08
C VAL A 107 8.57 0.05 -1.56
N THR A 108 8.99 -0.89 -2.40
CA THR A 108 10.35 -0.90 -2.96
C THR A 108 10.60 0.33 -3.83
N ILE A 109 9.65 0.69 -4.71
CA ILE A 109 9.75 1.89 -5.55
C ILE A 109 9.73 3.15 -4.68
N ALA A 110 8.83 3.25 -3.71
CA ALA A 110 8.74 4.40 -2.80
C ALA A 110 10.05 4.61 -2.02
N CYS A 111 10.65 3.53 -1.52
CA CYS A 111 11.94 3.58 -0.85
C CYS A 111 13.07 4.00 -1.80
N HIS A 112 13.06 3.48 -3.04
CA HIS A 112 14.08 3.83 -4.03
C HIS A 112 14.05 5.31 -4.42
N VAL A 113 12.86 5.84 -4.69
CA VAL A 113 12.66 7.25 -5.06
C VAL A 113 12.95 8.17 -3.86
N GLY A 114 12.50 7.78 -2.66
CA GLY A 114 12.76 8.54 -1.43
C GLY A 114 14.23 8.63 -1.04
N LEU A 115 15.04 7.59 -1.30
CA LEU A 115 16.48 7.63 -1.05
C LEU A 115 17.28 8.43 -2.08
N ARG A 116 16.69 8.69 -3.27
CA ARG A 116 17.32 9.41 -4.38
C ARG A 116 16.89 10.88 -4.48
N THR A 117 16.17 11.39 -3.48
CA THR A 117 15.82 12.82 -3.42
C THR A 117 17.05 13.71 -3.42
N SER A 118 16.97 14.78 -4.22
CA SER A 118 18.00 15.83 -4.29
C SER A 118 17.34 17.20 -4.44
N GLY A 119 18.03 18.27 -4.04
CA GLY A 119 17.53 19.64 -4.23
C GLY A 119 16.62 20.14 -3.11
N GLY A 120 16.87 19.72 -1.86
CA GLY A 120 16.19 20.25 -0.68
C GLY A 120 14.71 19.90 -0.59
N THR A 121 13.91 20.76 0.05
CA THR A 121 12.49 20.53 0.33
C THR A 121 11.64 20.37 -0.93
N GLN A 122 11.99 21.08 -2.03
CA GLN A 122 11.34 20.89 -3.33
C GLN A 122 11.63 19.50 -3.91
N GLY A 123 12.82 18.95 -3.67
CA GLY A 123 13.21 17.59 -4.04
C GLY A 123 12.32 16.53 -3.41
N VAL A 124 11.93 16.73 -2.14
CA VAL A 124 11.01 15.84 -1.42
C VAL A 124 9.64 15.81 -2.11
N GLY A 125 9.07 16.97 -2.45
CA GLY A 125 7.80 17.04 -3.17
C GLY A 125 7.83 16.41 -4.57
N LYS A 126 8.97 16.50 -5.27
CA LYS A 126 9.16 15.80 -6.54
C LYS A 126 9.21 14.28 -6.35
N ALA A 127 9.93 13.80 -5.34
CA ALA A 127 10.01 12.38 -5.03
C ALA A 127 8.67 11.78 -4.59
N THR A 128 7.85 12.50 -3.83
CA THR A 128 6.50 12.01 -3.48
C THR A 128 5.61 11.85 -4.70
N THR A 129 5.74 12.75 -5.68
CA THR A 129 5.01 12.66 -6.94
C THR A 129 5.51 11.49 -7.78
N LEU A 130 6.83 11.34 -7.91
CA LEU A 130 7.47 10.23 -8.62
C LEU A 130 7.24 8.86 -7.97
N ALA A 131 6.91 8.81 -6.68
CA ALA A 131 6.57 7.55 -6.01
C ALA A 131 5.16 7.05 -6.34
N VAL A 132 4.31 7.91 -6.92
CA VAL A 132 2.90 7.61 -7.24
C VAL A 132 2.68 7.34 -8.72
N VAL A 133 3.48 7.95 -9.58
CA VAL A 133 3.42 7.86 -11.06
C VAL A 133 4.32 6.73 -11.55
#